data_AF-A0A2E0Z270-F1
#
_entry.id   AF-A0A2E0Z270-F1
#
_cell.length_a   1.000
_cell.length_b   1.000
_cell.length_c   1.000
_cell.angle_alpha   90.00
_cell.angle_beta   90.00
_cell.angle_gamma   90.00
#
_symmetry.space_group_name_H-M   'P 1'
#
loop_
_entity.id
_entity.type
_entity.pdbx_description
1 polymer ?
#
loop_
_entity_poly.entity_id
_entity_poly.type
_entity_poly.pdbx_seq_one_letter_code
_entity_poly.pdbx_strand_id
1 'polypeptide(L)'
;MLFRGLFGDSTDGSPEERLTVELARIQTERQEKQSAGVYLIFEGSDEIDPPDFKTRKDRDGFAVSLDDVPKGELRKPFKASIECVLVGAALGLPTQADKKLEEIGSVLYLVDPDKGIPIYPFNFEAGRVGAYVSSPIGEEFAAEVAALAAPLAAAPALERPVRLLLSSLQAGMDSLPAFISAWSALEIFVNATFKSLYERQWFAVMEQGAPESSTPIFERLKDVMKDKYRIVDKFLVISAILDPDEANDDVKSFKSLKEIRDNMFHKFDSIPNHLPVENVQALFIKFLKLHLQGITTEGA
;
A
#
# COMPACT_ATOMS: atom_id res chain seq x y z
N MET A 1 23.87 -9.91 12.81
CA MET A 1 24.27 -9.18 11.58
C MET A 1 25.03 -10.20 10.73
N LEU A 2 24.42 -10.67 9.63
CA LEU A 2 24.99 -11.70 8.74
C LEU A 2 26.41 -11.37 8.24
N PHE A 3 26.77 -10.09 8.20
CA PHE A 3 28.12 -9.60 7.87
C PHE A 3 29.24 -10.16 8.74
N ARG A 4 29.01 -10.43 10.04
CA ARG A 4 30.06 -10.96 10.91
C ARG A 4 30.41 -12.42 10.61
N GLY A 5 29.46 -13.21 10.14
CA GLY A 5 29.68 -14.63 9.80
C GLY A 5 30.38 -14.82 8.44
N LEU A 6 30.13 -13.92 7.48
CA LEU A 6 30.72 -13.98 6.13
C LEU A 6 32.07 -13.24 6.01
N PHE A 7 32.29 -12.19 6.82
CA PHE A 7 33.44 -11.29 6.70
C PHE A 7 34.17 -11.01 8.02
N GLY A 8 33.86 -11.73 9.11
CA GLY A 8 34.57 -11.60 10.38
C GLY A 8 35.93 -12.31 10.37
N ASP A 9 36.89 -11.73 11.09
CA ASP A 9 38.26 -12.25 11.29
C ASP A 9 38.36 -13.58 12.07
N SER A 10 37.23 -14.24 12.39
CA SER A 10 37.26 -15.52 13.10
C SER A 10 37.60 -16.66 12.13
N THR A 11 38.74 -17.31 12.37
CA THR A 11 39.32 -18.41 11.58
C THR A 11 38.66 -19.78 11.77
N ASP A 12 37.65 -19.90 12.64
CA ASP A 12 37.06 -21.20 12.97
C ASP A 12 35.76 -21.45 12.17
N GLY A 13 35.75 -22.56 11.43
CA GLY A 13 34.61 -23.09 10.67
C GLY A 13 34.50 -22.56 9.24
N SER A 14 33.81 -23.32 8.39
CA SER A 14 33.49 -22.88 7.02
C SER A 14 32.54 -21.67 7.05
N PRO A 15 32.48 -20.86 5.97
CA PRO A 15 31.48 -19.78 5.86
C PRO A 15 30.04 -20.27 6.08
N GLU A 16 29.73 -21.51 5.66
CA GLU A 16 28.43 -22.15 5.83
C GLU A 16 28.15 -22.46 7.31
N GLU A 17 29.12 -23.02 8.03
CA GLU A 17 28.99 -23.30 9.47
C GLU A 17 28.79 -22.02 10.27
N ARG A 18 29.54 -20.95 9.94
CA ARG A 18 29.38 -19.63 10.58
C ARG A 18 28.02 -19.01 10.28
N LEU A 19 27.49 -19.20 9.06
CA LEU A 19 26.15 -18.74 8.68
C LEU A 19 25.07 -19.51 9.46
N THR A 20 25.18 -20.83 9.57
CA THR A 20 24.23 -21.67 10.32
C THR A 20 24.18 -21.29 11.80
N VAL A 21 25.32 -21.07 12.43
CA VAL A 21 25.40 -20.63 13.84
C VAL A 21 24.76 -19.25 14.03
N GLU A 22 25.04 -18.30 13.14
CA GLU A 22 24.46 -16.96 13.22
C GLU A 22 22.94 -16.99 12.94
N LEU A 23 22.45 -17.84 12.02
CA LEU A 23 21.03 -18.05 11.77
C LEU A 23 20.32 -18.63 13.01
N ALA A 24 20.90 -19.65 13.65
CA ALA A 24 20.33 -20.24 14.86
C ALA A 24 20.27 -19.22 16.01
N ARG A 25 21.35 -18.46 16.24
CA ARG A 25 21.38 -17.38 17.24
C ARG A 25 20.30 -16.33 16.96
N ILE A 26 20.17 -15.92 15.69
CA ILE A 26 19.15 -14.98 15.24
C ILE A 26 17.73 -15.51 15.48
N GLN A 27 17.47 -16.80 15.21
CA GLN A 27 16.18 -17.43 15.45
C GLN A 27 15.84 -17.44 16.94
N THR A 28 16.79 -17.84 17.80
CA THR A 28 16.59 -17.90 19.26
C THR A 28 16.35 -16.52 19.89
N GLU A 29 17.19 -15.53 19.59
CA GLU A 29 17.02 -14.14 20.09
C GLU A 29 15.69 -13.50 19.69
N ARG A 30 15.01 -14.06 18.67
CA ARG A 30 13.80 -13.49 18.07
C ARG A 30 12.53 -14.26 18.42
N GLN A 31 12.62 -15.56 18.73
CA GLN A 31 11.52 -16.27 19.41
C GLN A 31 11.18 -15.62 20.76
N GLU A 32 12.18 -15.09 21.47
CA GLU A 32 12.00 -14.38 22.74
C GLU A 32 11.40 -12.96 22.57
N LYS A 33 11.42 -12.40 21.35
CA LYS A 33 10.98 -11.03 21.03
C LYS A 33 9.74 -10.96 20.15
N GLN A 34 8.89 -12.00 20.14
CA GLN A 34 7.66 -12.01 19.33
C GLN A 34 6.84 -10.72 19.54
N SER A 35 6.93 -9.80 18.59
CA SER A 35 5.97 -8.70 18.48
C SER A 35 4.76 -9.25 17.75
N ALA A 36 3.60 -9.14 18.38
CA ALA A 36 2.32 -9.46 17.75
C ALA A 36 2.15 -8.59 16.49
N GLY A 37 1.93 -9.20 15.34
CA GLY A 37 1.79 -8.49 14.07
C GLY A 37 1.67 -9.43 12.86
N VAL A 38 1.26 -8.87 11.74
CA VAL A 38 1.21 -9.53 10.43
C VAL A 38 2.53 -9.29 9.71
N TYR A 39 3.21 -10.37 9.31
CA TYR A 39 4.42 -10.29 8.50
C TYR A 39 4.08 -10.67 7.06
N LEU A 40 4.44 -9.80 6.12
CA LEU A 40 4.29 -10.05 4.69
C LEU A 40 5.68 -10.22 4.09
N ILE A 41 5.88 -11.34 3.41
CA ILE A 41 7.11 -11.65 2.68
C ILE A 41 6.80 -11.53 1.20
N PHE A 42 7.55 -10.67 0.52
CA PHE A 42 7.45 -10.48 -0.92
C PHE A 42 8.65 -11.13 -1.59
N GLU A 43 8.38 -12.10 -2.45
CA GLU A 43 9.37 -12.71 -3.32
C GLU A 43 9.02 -12.38 -4.76
N GLY A 44 10.02 -11.87 -5.49
CA GLY A 44 9.89 -11.50 -6.89
C GLY A 44 11.20 -11.82 -7.59
N SER A 45 11.08 -12.33 -8.81
CA SER A 45 12.21 -12.55 -9.71
C SER A 45 11.87 -11.93 -11.07
N ASP A 46 12.89 -11.43 -11.74
CA ASP A 46 12.78 -10.90 -13.10
C ASP A 46 14.09 -11.16 -13.84
N GLU A 47 14.02 -11.23 -15.15
CA GLU A 47 15.19 -11.28 -16.01
C GLU A 47 15.67 -9.85 -16.28
N ILE A 48 16.97 -9.62 -16.13
CA ILE A 48 17.56 -8.30 -16.34
C ILE A 48 18.68 -8.38 -17.36
N ASP A 49 18.93 -7.28 -18.04
CA ASP A 49 20.15 -7.14 -18.82
C ASP A 49 21.38 -7.27 -17.89
N PRO A 50 22.41 -8.03 -18.28
CA PRO A 50 23.60 -8.21 -17.47
C PRO A 50 24.23 -6.86 -17.07
N PRO A 51 24.35 -6.56 -15.76
CA PRO A 51 25.02 -5.36 -15.30
C PRO A 51 26.51 -5.36 -15.69
N ASP A 52 27.08 -4.18 -15.90
CA ASP A 52 28.52 -4.03 -16.03
C ASP A 52 29.20 -4.15 -14.66
N PHE A 53 29.59 -5.37 -14.31
CA PHE A 53 30.18 -5.72 -13.03
C PHE A 53 31.66 -5.30 -12.91
N LYS A 54 31.91 -4.03 -12.60
CA LYS A 54 33.27 -3.48 -12.49
C LYS A 54 34.03 -3.96 -11.26
N THR A 55 33.32 -4.31 -10.19
CA THR A 55 33.93 -4.65 -8.89
C THR A 55 33.64 -6.08 -8.45
N ARG A 56 33.09 -6.91 -9.34
CA ARG A 56 32.75 -8.30 -9.03
C ARG A 56 33.97 -9.10 -8.59
N LYS A 57 33.79 -9.83 -7.50
CA LYS A 57 34.74 -10.80 -6.95
C LYS A 57 34.04 -12.14 -6.78
N ASP A 58 34.50 -13.13 -7.53
CA ASP A 58 34.03 -14.50 -7.39
C ASP A 58 34.66 -15.16 -6.16
N ARG A 59 33.84 -15.97 -5.48
CA ARG A 59 34.18 -16.83 -4.36
C ARG A 59 33.67 -18.24 -4.65
N ASP A 60 34.08 -19.20 -3.83
CA ASP A 60 33.53 -20.55 -3.91
C ASP A 60 32.04 -20.51 -3.55
N GLY A 61 31.18 -20.77 -4.54
CA GLY A 61 29.71 -20.85 -4.37
C GLY A 61 28.94 -19.53 -4.49
N PHE A 62 29.59 -18.37 -4.60
CA PHE A 62 28.90 -17.07 -4.77
C PHE A 62 29.83 -16.00 -5.35
N ALA A 63 29.26 -14.86 -5.77
CA ALA A 63 30.02 -13.67 -6.14
C ALA A 63 29.52 -12.45 -5.36
N VAL A 64 30.40 -11.45 -5.21
CA VAL A 64 30.10 -10.17 -4.56
C VAL A 64 30.42 -9.05 -5.52
N SER A 65 29.52 -8.09 -5.66
CA SER A 65 29.74 -6.87 -6.43
C SER A 65 29.44 -5.66 -5.54
N LEU A 66 30.17 -4.56 -5.73
CA LEU A 66 30.08 -3.32 -4.97
C LEU A 66 29.66 -2.15 -5.87
N ASP A 67 28.53 -1.53 -5.56
CA ASP A 67 28.02 -0.34 -6.26
C ASP A 67 27.81 -0.49 -7.79
N ASP A 68 27.83 -1.72 -8.33
CA ASP A 68 27.61 -1.95 -9.77
C ASP A 68 26.11 -2.09 -10.15
N VAL A 69 25.21 -2.22 -9.15
CA VAL A 69 23.81 -2.57 -9.39
C VAL A 69 22.86 -1.49 -8.85
N PRO A 70 22.01 -0.89 -9.70
CA PRO A 70 21.02 0.10 -9.27
C PRO A 70 19.81 -0.59 -8.60
N LYS A 71 19.96 -0.99 -7.34
CA LYS A 71 18.93 -1.73 -6.57
C LYS A 71 17.55 -1.08 -6.59
N GLY A 72 17.48 0.25 -6.58
CA GLY A 72 16.22 0.98 -6.63
C GLY A 72 15.45 0.75 -7.95
N GLU A 73 16.15 0.70 -9.08
CA GLU A 73 15.56 0.44 -10.39
C GLU A 73 15.03 -0.98 -10.50
N LEU A 74 15.78 -1.96 -9.99
CA LEU A 74 15.38 -3.37 -9.97
C LEU A 74 14.13 -3.65 -9.12
N ARG A 75 13.80 -2.76 -8.19
CA ARG A 75 12.59 -2.87 -7.35
C ARG A 75 11.36 -2.22 -7.98
N LYS A 76 11.54 -1.30 -8.93
CA LYS A 76 10.43 -0.55 -9.53
C LYS A 76 9.35 -1.46 -10.14
N PRO A 77 9.69 -2.53 -10.88
CA PRO A 77 8.68 -3.41 -11.48
C PRO A 77 7.73 -4.04 -10.44
N PHE A 78 8.24 -4.37 -9.26
CA PHE A 78 7.47 -5.02 -8.20
C PHE A 78 6.65 -4.05 -7.34
N LYS A 79 6.96 -2.76 -7.40
CA LYS A 79 6.42 -1.76 -6.48
C LYS A 79 4.89 -1.73 -6.49
N ALA A 80 4.27 -1.70 -7.67
CA ALA A 80 2.82 -1.64 -7.79
C ALA A 80 2.13 -2.87 -7.16
N SER A 81 2.68 -4.06 -7.39
CA SER A 81 2.14 -5.31 -6.81
C SER A 81 2.30 -5.34 -5.29
N ILE A 82 3.45 -4.90 -4.76
CA ILE A 82 3.67 -4.76 -3.33
C ILE A 82 2.66 -3.77 -2.73
N GLU A 83 2.48 -2.60 -3.35
CA GLU A 83 1.52 -1.58 -2.90
C GLU A 83 0.08 -2.16 -2.85
N CYS A 84 -0.34 -2.92 -3.86
CA CYS A 84 -1.66 -3.54 -3.91
C CYS A 84 -1.87 -4.58 -2.79
N VAL A 85 -0.89 -5.44 -2.52
CA VAL A 85 -0.97 -6.44 -1.46
C VAL A 85 -0.97 -5.80 -0.08
N LEU A 86 -0.13 -4.78 0.15
CA LEU A 86 -0.11 -4.04 1.42
C LEU A 86 -1.45 -3.37 1.71
N VAL A 87 -2.08 -2.74 0.71
CA VAL A 87 -3.43 -2.18 0.88
C VAL A 87 -4.45 -3.29 1.06
N GLY A 88 -4.40 -4.38 0.29
CA GLY A 88 -5.27 -5.54 0.49
C GLY A 88 -5.22 -6.07 1.93
N ALA A 89 -4.02 -6.18 2.51
CA ALA A 89 -3.83 -6.51 3.92
C ALA A 89 -4.47 -5.48 4.87
N ALA A 90 -4.26 -4.20 4.63
CA ALA A 90 -4.87 -3.13 5.44
C ALA A 90 -6.41 -3.16 5.38
N LEU A 91 -7.00 -3.52 4.24
CA LEU A 91 -8.45 -3.66 4.03
C LEU A 91 -9.05 -4.93 4.66
N GLY A 92 -8.27 -6.01 4.74
CA GLY A 92 -8.67 -7.28 5.38
C GLY A 92 -8.57 -7.23 6.91
N LEU A 93 -7.73 -6.36 7.46
CA LEU A 93 -7.61 -6.21 8.90
C LEU A 93 -8.87 -5.56 9.51
N PRO A 94 -9.28 -5.95 10.74
CA PRO A 94 -10.38 -5.31 11.44
C PRO A 94 -10.21 -3.80 11.55
N THR A 95 -11.31 -3.03 11.54
CA THR A 95 -11.27 -1.56 11.59
C THR A 95 -10.42 -1.03 12.76
N GLN A 96 -10.47 -1.70 13.91
CA GLN A 96 -9.76 -1.33 15.14
C GLN A 96 -8.29 -1.75 15.18
N ALA A 97 -7.83 -2.59 14.25
CA ALA A 97 -6.44 -3.04 14.22
C ALA A 97 -5.50 -1.88 13.86
N ASP A 98 -4.31 -1.86 14.49
CA ASP A 98 -3.20 -1.01 14.06
C ASP A 98 -2.74 -1.45 12.67
N LYS A 99 -2.76 -0.52 11.72
CA LYS A 99 -2.43 -0.74 10.30
C LYS A 99 -1.10 -0.11 9.92
N LYS A 100 -0.30 0.30 10.91
CA LYS A 100 1.04 0.84 10.64
C LYS A 100 1.90 -0.16 9.88
N LEU A 101 2.65 0.37 8.93
CA LEU A 101 3.53 -0.38 8.05
C LEU A 101 4.98 -0.06 8.36
N GLU A 102 5.80 -1.10 8.50
CA GLU A 102 7.23 -0.97 8.72
C GLU A 102 8.02 -1.80 7.69
N GLU A 103 8.92 -1.11 6.96
CA GLU A 103 10.13 -1.61 6.29
C GLU A 103 11.01 -2.46 7.20
N ILE A 104 10.70 -3.75 7.42
CA ILE A 104 11.53 -4.55 8.33
C ILE A 104 12.85 -5.03 7.69
N GLY A 105 12.85 -5.26 6.37
CA GLY A 105 14.04 -5.65 5.62
C GLY A 105 13.74 -6.05 4.18
N SER A 106 14.78 -6.02 3.35
CA SER A 106 14.71 -6.44 1.96
C SER A 106 16.05 -7.02 1.49
N VAL A 107 15.98 -8.07 0.67
CA VAL A 107 17.16 -8.74 0.10
C VAL A 107 17.05 -8.69 -1.42
N LEU A 108 18.17 -8.41 -2.08
CA LEU A 108 18.29 -8.46 -3.53
C LEU A 108 19.57 -9.20 -3.88
N TYR A 109 19.46 -10.20 -4.74
CA TYR A 109 20.58 -10.93 -5.32
C TYR A 109 20.31 -11.15 -6.81
N LEU A 110 21.38 -11.37 -7.57
CA LEU A 110 21.30 -11.78 -8.97
C LEU A 110 21.76 -13.22 -9.08
N VAL A 111 21.38 -13.92 -10.15
CA VAL A 111 21.88 -15.26 -10.44
C VAL A 111 22.76 -15.18 -11.69
N ASP A 112 23.99 -15.66 -11.59
CA ASP A 112 24.86 -15.79 -12.76
C ASP A 112 24.30 -16.88 -13.68
N PRO A 113 23.90 -16.57 -14.92
CA PRO A 113 23.30 -17.56 -15.81
C PRO A 113 24.28 -18.64 -16.27
N ASP A 114 25.58 -18.34 -16.34
CA ASP A 114 26.60 -19.27 -16.81
C ASP A 114 27.07 -20.20 -15.69
N LYS A 115 27.19 -19.67 -14.47
CA LYS A 115 27.72 -20.41 -13.31
C LYS A 115 26.63 -20.94 -12.37
N GLY A 116 25.40 -20.45 -12.47
CA GLY A 116 24.30 -20.79 -11.56
C GLY A 116 24.53 -20.35 -10.11
N ILE A 117 25.49 -19.46 -9.85
CA ILE A 117 25.82 -18.99 -8.49
C ILE A 117 25.17 -17.62 -8.20
N PRO A 118 24.78 -17.34 -6.95
CA PRO A 118 24.26 -16.04 -6.58
C PRO A 118 25.35 -14.97 -6.60
N ILE A 119 24.99 -13.77 -7.07
CA ILE A 119 25.78 -12.55 -7.02
C ILE A 119 25.09 -11.61 -6.03
N TYR A 120 25.78 -11.24 -4.95
CA TYR A 120 25.28 -10.31 -3.94
C TYR A 120 25.80 -8.90 -4.22
N PRO A 121 24.95 -7.98 -4.72
CA PRO A 121 25.32 -6.59 -4.87
C PRO A 121 25.26 -5.88 -3.51
N PHE A 122 26.35 -5.24 -3.12
CA PHE A 122 26.43 -4.38 -1.96
C PHE A 122 26.57 -2.95 -2.42
N ASN A 123 25.64 -2.10 -1.97
CA ASN A 123 25.82 -0.67 -2.09
C ASN A 123 26.08 -0.18 -0.68
N PHE A 124 27.04 0.73 -0.48
CA PHE A 124 27.28 1.35 0.83
C PHE A 124 26.16 2.37 1.13
N GLU A 125 24.94 1.89 1.22
CA GLU A 125 23.81 2.60 1.82
C GLU A 125 23.50 1.88 3.13
N ALA A 126 23.49 2.64 4.23
CA ALA A 126 23.30 2.12 5.59
C ALA A 126 21.88 1.56 5.77
N GLY A 127 21.65 0.33 5.29
CA GLY A 127 20.40 -0.41 5.43
C GLY A 127 20.47 -1.40 6.58
N ARG A 128 19.39 -1.47 7.38
CA ARG A 128 19.20 -2.52 8.39
C ARG A 128 18.78 -3.81 7.69
N VAL A 129 19.65 -4.83 7.73
CA VAL A 129 19.27 -6.20 7.35
C VAL A 129 18.66 -6.88 8.59
N GLY A 130 17.33 -6.88 8.66
CA GLY A 130 16.56 -7.69 9.61
C GLY A 130 16.19 -9.04 8.98
N ALA A 131 16.05 -10.08 9.81
CA ALA A 131 15.48 -11.36 9.40
C ALA A 131 14.31 -11.68 10.34
N TYR A 132 13.19 -12.16 9.82
CA TYR A 132 11.96 -12.28 10.59
C TYR A 132 11.48 -13.72 10.51
N VAL A 133 10.97 -14.21 11.63
CA VAL A 133 10.34 -15.53 11.70
C VAL A 133 8.86 -15.29 11.90
N SER A 134 8.07 -15.64 10.89
CA SER A 134 6.62 -15.53 10.92
C SER A 134 6.01 -16.93 10.90
N SER A 135 4.99 -17.17 11.73
CA SER A 135 4.09 -18.30 11.54
C SER A 135 3.14 -18.01 10.36
N PRO A 136 2.66 -19.04 9.64
CA PRO A 136 1.64 -18.85 8.62
C PRO A 136 0.44 -18.11 9.19
N ILE A 137 -0.01 -17.10 8.45
CA ILE A 137 -1.31 -16.48 8.65
C ILE A 137 -2.41 -17.49 8.31
N GLY A 138 -3.59 -17.35 8.91
CA GLY A 138 -4.74 -18.20 8.57
C GLY A 138 -5.08 -18.08 7.08
N GLU A 139 -5.32 -19.22 6.41
CA GLU A 139 -5.59 -19.28 4.97
C GLU A 139 -6.71 -18.34 4.52
N GLU A 140 -7.71 -18.11 5.37
CA GLU A 140 -8.83 -17.19 5.13
C GLU A 140 -8.36 -15.73 4.92
N PHE A 141 -7.47 -15.22 5.77
CA PHE A 141 -6.97 -13.85 5.63
C PHE A 141 -6.08 -13.72 4.39
N ALA A 142 -5.24 -14.72 4.10
CA ALA A 142 -4.44 -14.72 2.88
C ALA A 142 -5.31 -14.69 1.61
N ALA A 143 -6.40 -15.47 1.61
CA ALA A 143 -7.37 -15.47 0.52
C ALA A 143 -8.11 -14.13 0.38
N GLU A 144 -8.51 -13.50 1.49
CA GLU A 144 -9.13 -12.16 1.48
C GLU A 144 -8.17 -11.11 0.90
N VAL A 145 -6.90 -11.10 1.33
CA VAL A 145 -5.90 -10.16 0.80
C VAL A 145 -5.70 -10.35 -0.70
N ALA A 146 -5.61 -11.60 -1.17
CA ALA A 146 -5.49 -11.90 -2.60
C ALA A 146 -6.72 -11.42 -3.39
N ALA A 147 -7.92 -11.64 -2.86
CA ALA A 147 -9.18 -11.21 -3.47
C ALA A 147 -9.31 -9.68 -3.56
N LEU A 148 -8.71 -8.94 -2.63
CA LEU A 148 -8.70 -7.46 -2.62
C LEU A 148 -7.56 -6.87 -3.47
N ALA A 149 -6.40 -7.54 -3.54
CA ALA A 149 -5.25 -7.05 -4.28
C ALA A 149 -5.44 -7.08 -5.81
N ALA A 150 -6.12 -8.10 -6.34
CA ALA A 150 -6.33 -8.23 -7.79
C ALA A 150 -7.19 -7.09 -8.39
N PRO A 151 -8.36 -6.73 -7.82
CA PRO A 151 -9.13 -5.56 -8.27
C PRO A 151 -8.37 -4.24 -8.16
N LEU A 152 -7.51 -4.07 -7.15
CA LEU A 152 -6.65 -2.89 -7.01
C LEU A 152 -5.66 -2.78 -8.16
N ALA A 153 -5.00 -3.89 -8.52
CA ALA A 153 -4.06 -3.93 -9.64
C ALA A 153 -4.75 -3.66 -10.99
N ALA A 154 -6.02 -4.04 -11.14
CA ALA A 154 -6.81 -3.82 -12.35
C ALA A 154 -7.39 -2.40 -12.46
N ALA A 155 -7.20 -1.54 -11.46
CA ALA A 155 -7.80 -0.20 -11.41
C ALA A 155 -6.74 0.93 -11.37
N PRO A 156 -6.15 1.33 -12.52
CA PRO A 156 -5.11 2.36 -12.57
C PRO A 156 -5.49 3.70 -11.94
N ALA A 157 -6.78 4.05 -11.97
CA ALA A 157 -7.28 5.27 -11.33
C ALA A 157 -7.08 5.28 -9.79
N LEU A 158 -6.89 4.11 -9.17
CA LEU A 158 -6.69 3.94 -7.74
C LEU A 158 -5.22 3.92 -7.32
N GLU A 159 -4.26 3.85 -8.26
CA GLU A 159 -2.82 3.75 -7.96
C GLU A 159 -2.35 4.88 -7.02
N ARG A 160 -2.72 6.13 -7.34
CA ARG A 160 -2.31 7.28 -6.55
C ARG A 160 -2.97 7.33 -5.17
N PRO A 161 -4.30 7.16 -5.02
CA PRO A 161 -4.93 7.00 -3.72
C PRO A 161 -4.30 5.90 -2.86
N VAL A 162 -4.05 4.73 -3.43
CA VAL A 162 -3.40 3.58 -2.77
C VAL A 162 -2.04 3.96 -2.20
N ARG A 163 -1.18 4.56 -3.03
CA ARG A 163 0.15 5.00 -2.60
C ARG A 163 0.10 6.03 -1.47
N LEU A 164 -0.85 6.97 -1.52
CA LEU A 164 -1.00 7.99 -0.48
C LEU A 164 -1.51 7.42 0.83
N LEU A 165 -2.42 6.43 0.79
CA LEU A 165 -2.82 5.69 1.98
C LEU A 165 -1.63 4.96 2.60
N LEU A 166 -0.87 4.20 1.81
CA LEU A 166 0.33 3.50 2.30
C LEU A 166 1.33 4.47 2.92
N SER A 167 1.53 5.64 2.30
CA SER A 167 2.38 6.70 2.85
C SER A 167 1.88 7.13 4.23
N SER A 168 0.57 7.35 4.39
CA SER A 168 -0.02 7.71 5.69
C SER A 168 0.08 6.62 6.76
N LEU A 169 0.22 5.36 6.36
CA LEU A 169 0.35 4.21 7.26
C LEU A 169 1.80 3.95 7.68
N GLN A 170 2.80 4.64 7.12
CA GLN A 170 4.20 4.40 7.47
C GLN A 170 4.47 4.67 8.95
N ALA A 171 5.09 3.70 9.62
CA ALA A 171 5.56 3.86 10.99
C ALA A 171 6.59 5.00 11.08
N GLY A 172 6.44 5.85 12.09
CA GLY A 172 7.34 6.98 12.32
C GLY A 172 7.07 8.24 11.48
N MET A 173 6.01 8.25 10.65
CA MET A 173 5.57 9.48 9.98
C MET A 173 4.93 10.46 10.98
N ASP A 174 5.28 11.74 10.88
CA ASP A 174 4.65 12.81 11.65
C ASP A 174 3.15 12.92 11.32
N SER A 175 2.35 13.35 12.31
CA SER A 175 0.89 13.41 12.19
C SER A 175 0.40 14.30 11.05
N LEU A 176 1.11 15.38 10.73
CA LEU A 176 0.75 16.32 9.67
C LEU A 176 0.93 15.73 8.26
N PRO A 177 2.12 15.25 7.85
CA PRO A 177 2.30 14.52 6.60
C PRO A 177 1.37 13.31 6.46
N ALA A 178 1.15 12.56 7.55
CA ALA A 178 0.24 11.41 7.55
C ALA A 178 -1.20 11.84 7.26
N PHE A 179 -1.68 12.90 7.94
CA PHE A 179 -3.02 13.46 7.70
C PHE A 179 -3.18 13.96 6.27
N ILE A 180 -2.22 14.75 5.76
CA ILE A 180 -2.28 15.28 4.38
C ILE A 180 -2.30 14.15 3.37
N SER A 181 -1.50 13.11 3.57
CA SER A 181 -1.44 11.94 2.69
C SER A 181 -2.77 11.18 2.71
N ALA A 182 -3.31 10.88 3.89
CA ALA A 182 -4.60 10.18 4.03
C ALA A 182 -5.75 10.99 3.42
N TRP A 183 -5.81 12.31 3.68
CA TRP A 183 -6.84 13.19 3.13
C TRP A 183 -6.74 13.28 1.61
N SER A 184 -5.53 13.47 1.08
CA SER A 184 -5.30 13.53 -0.36
C SER A 184 -5.67 12.21 -1.04
N ALA A 185 -5.42 11.07 -0.38
CA ALA A 185 -5.83 9.77 -0.87
C ALA A 185 -7.36 9.69 -1.03
N LEU A 186 -8.09 10.05 0.02
CA LEU A 186 -9.55 10.07 0.04
C LEU A 186 -10.12 11.04 -1.00
N GLU A 187 -9.60 12.25 -1.09
CA GLU A 187 -10.06 13.27 -2.03
C GLU A 187 -9.84 12.86 -3.50
N ILE A 188 -8.68 12.28 -3.82
CA ILE A 188 -8.39 11.79 -5.17
C ILE A 188 -9.29 10.60 -5.49
N PHE A 189 -9.48 9.67 -4.54
CA PHE A 189 -10.40 8.54 -4.69
C PHE A 189 -11.81 9.03 -5.04
N VAL A 190 -12.38 9.93 -4.23
CA VAL A 190 -13.74 10.47 -4.45
C VAL A 190 -13.87 11.12 -5.82
N ASN A 191 -12.91 11.95 -6.23
CA ASN A 191 -12.95 12.59 -7.54
C ASN A 191 -12.84 11.59 -8.69
N ALA A 192 -11.96 10.59 -8.58
CA ALA A 192 -11.72 9.60 -9.61
C ALA A 192 -12.92 8.66 -9.79
N THR A 193 -13.46 8.13 -8.69
CA THR A 193 -14.56 7.16 -8.73
C THR A 193 -15.91 7.81 -9.01
N PHE A 194 -16.14 9.05 -8.55
CA PHE A 194 -17.34 9.81 -8.92
C PHE A 194 -17.44 9.98 -10.43
N LYS A 195 -16.36 10.48 -11.05
CA LYS A 195 -16.33 10.76 -12.49
C LYS A 195 -16.42 9.49 -13.34
N SER A 196 -15.81 8.40 -12.90
CA SER A 196 -15.74 7.16 -13.69
C SER A 196 -16.97 6.26 -13.55
N LEU A 197 -17.63 6.29 -12.39
CA LEU A 197 -18.67 5.31 -12.06
C LEU A 197 -19.91 5.93 -11.41
N TYR A 198 -19.73 6.62 -10.28
CA TYR A 198 -20.85 6.93 -9.40
C TYR A 198 -21.75 8.05 -9.91
N GLU A 199 -21.26 8.99 -10.72
CA GLU A 199 -22.11 9.98 -11.37
C GLU A 199 -23.15 9.29 -12.27
N ARG A 200 -22.70 8.33 -13.10
CA ARG A 200 -23.60 7.57 -13.97
C ARG A 200 -24.61 6.75 -13.18
N GLN A 201 -24.16 6.03 -12.15
CA GLN A 201 -25.06 5.23 -11.29
C GLN A 201 -26.09 6.12 -10.59
N TRP A 202 -25.70 7.31 -10.11
CA TRP A 202 -26.62 8.25 -9.49
C TRP A 202 -27.70 8.73 -10.45
N PHE A 203 -27.35 9.08 -11.69
CA PHE A 203 -28.34 9.43 -12.69
C PHE A 203 -29.25 8.26 -13.05
N ALA A 204 -28.75 7.02 -13.10
CA ALA A 204 -29.59 5.85 -13.33
C ALA A 204 -30.63 5.67 -12.20
N VAL A 205 -30.25 5.91 -10.94
CA VAL A 205 -31.19 5.90 -9.80
C VAL A 205 -32.24 7.02 -9.95
N MET A 206 -31.84 8.23 -10.32
CA MET A 206 -32.78 9.35 -10.49
C MET A 206 -33.73 9.17 -11.67
N GLU A 207 -33.28 8.52 -12.74
CA GLU A 207 -34.08 8.21 -13.93
C GLU A 207 -35.03 7.02 -13.70
N GLN A 208 -34.77 6.21 -12.67
CA GLN A 208 -35.60 5.04 -12.37
C GLN A 208 -37.04 5.45 -12.03
N GLY A 209 -37.99 4.99 -12.84
CA GLY A 209 -39.41 5.29 -12.69
C GLY A 209 -39.85 6.62 -13.33
N ALA A 210 -38.94 7.35 -14.00
CA ALA A 210 -39.31 8.52 -14.77
C ALA A 210 -39.90 8.14 -16.16
N PRO A 211 -40.86 8.91 -16.70
CA PRO A 211 -41.37 8.67 -18.06
C PRO A 211 -40.29 8.87 -19.12
N GLU A 212 -40.30 8.08 -20.21
CA GLU A 212 -39.34 8.25 -21.33
C GLU A 212 -39.33 9.68 -21.91
N SER A 213 -40.47 10.38 -21.86
CA SER A 213 -40.55 11.78 -22.30
C SER A 213 -39.69 12.75 -21.47
N SER A 214 -39.19 12.33 -20.31
CA SER A 214 -38.33 13.14 -19.44
C SER A 214 -36.83 12.99 -19.71
N THR A 215 -36.41 12.04 -20.57
CA THR A 215 -34.99 11.82 -20.91
C THR A 215 -34.25 13.10 -21.32
N PRO A 216 -34.80 14.01 -22.16
CA PRO A 216 -34.10 15.24 -22.53
C PRO A 216 -33.81 16.18 -21.34
N ILE A 217 -34.61 16.11 -20.27
CA ILE A 217 -34.40 16.91 -19.05
C ILE A 217 -33.19 16.37 -18.28
N PHE A 218 -33.08 15.04 -18.14
CA PHE A 218 -31.94 14.42 -17.46
C PHE A 218 -30.63 14.63 -18.22
N GLU A 219 -30.64 14.56 -19.55
CA GLU A 219 -29.48 14.89 -20.39
C GLU A 219 -29.02 16.34 -20.17
N ARG A 220 -29.97 17.29 -20.16
CA ARG A 220 -29.67 18.69 -19.87
C ARG A 220 -29.14 18.88 -18.44
N LEU A 221 -29.69 18.16 -17.47
CA LEU A 221 -29.23 18.22 -16.08
C LEU A 221 -27.78 17.72 -15.96
N LYS A 222 -27.44 16.60 -16.61
CA LYS A 222 -26.06 16.09 -16.69
C LYS A 222 -25.10 17.14 -17.23
N ASP A 223 -25.43 17.78 -18.35
CA ASP A 223 -24.54 18.77 -18.98
C ASP A 223 -24.33 20.03 -18.11
N VAL A 224 -25.38 20.50 -17.44
CA VAL A 224 -25.28 21.65 -16.52
C VAL A 224 -24.45 21.33 -15.28
N MET A 225 -24.56 20.10 -14.77
CA MET A 225 -24.00 19.71 -13.47
C MET A 225 -22.55 19.23 -13.52
N LYS A 226 -22.03 18.83 -14.70
CA LYS A 226 -20.69 18.21 -14.87
C LYS A 226 -19.54 18.86 -14.09
N ASP A 227 -19.55 20.20 -13.96
CA ASP A 227 -18.51 20.98 -13.28
C ASP A 227 -18.98 21.66 -11.99
N LYS A 228 -20.16 21.31 -11.47
CA LYS A 228 -20.80 22.01 -10.34
C LYS A 228 -20.74 21.27 -9.01
N TYR A 229 -20.45 19.97 -9.03
CA TYR A 229 -20.38 19.16 -7.82
C TYR A 229 -19.20 19.56 -6.94
N ARG A 230 -19.48 19.94 -5.69
CA ARG A 230 -18.45 20.08 -4.65
C ARG A 230 -17.99 18.69 -4.22
N ILE A 231 -16.79 18.60 -3.64
CA ILE A 231 -16.27 17.31 -3.17
C ILE A 231 -17.19 16.60 -2.17
N VAL A 232 -17.87 17.38 -1.32
CA VAL A 232 -18.86 16.86 -0.36
C VAL A 232 -20.08 16.27 -1.06
N ASP A 233 -20.54 16.88 -2.17
CA ASP A 233 -21.67 16.38 -2.95
C ASP A 233 -21.29 15.06 -3.63
N LYS A 234 -20.07 14.99 -4.18
CA LYS A 234 -19.53 13.76 -4.77
C LYS A 234 -19.45 12.63 -3.73
N PHE A 235 -18.92 12.93 -2.55
CA PHE A 235 -18.81 11.95 -1.47
C PHE A 235 -20.19 11.49 -0.98
N LEU A 236 -21.16 12.39 -0.85
CA LEU A 236 -22.54 12.05 -0.49
C LEU A 236 -23.16 11.06 -1.49
N VAL A 237 -22.97 11.27 -2.79
CA VAL A 237 -23.46 10.36 -3.83
C VAL A 237 -22.82 8.97 -3.69
N ILE A 238 -21.48 8.92 -3.58
CA ILE A 238 -20.74 7.66 -3.40
C ILE A 238 -21.23 6.93 -2.15
N SER A 239 -21.37 7.66 -1.06
CA SER A 239 -21.78 7.14 0.24
C SER A 239 -23.20 6.60 0.23
N ALA A 240 -24.14 7.33 -0.38
CA ALA A 240 -25.52 6.88 -0.52
C ALA A 240 -25.69 5.64 -1.41
N ILE A 241 -24.80 5.45 -2.39
CA ILE A 241 -24.82 4.26 -3.27
C ILE A 241 -24.18 3.05 -2.58
N LEU A 242 -23.04 3.24 -1.93
CA LEU A 242 -22.24 2.15 -1.37
C LEU A 242 -22.70 1.69 0.02
N ASP A 243 -23.22 2.59 0.84
CA ASP A 243 -23.64 2.32 2.21
C ASP A 243 -24.77 3.27 2.62
N PRO A 244 -25.99 3.08 2.09
CA PRO A 244 -27.11 4.00 2.31
C PRO A 244 -27.50 4.14 3.78
N ASP A 245 -27.29 3.11 4.59
CA ASP A 245 -27.67 3.07 6.00
C ASP A 245 -26.76 3.98 6.85
N GLU A 246 -25.46 4.01 6.57
CA GLU A 246 -24.50 4.86 7.30
C GLU A 246 -24.18 6.18 6.59
N ALA A 247 -24.72 6.42 5.38
CA ALA A 247 -24.30 7.52 4.52
C ALA A 247 -24.36 8.91 5.18
N ASN A 248 -25.38 9.16 5.99
CA ASN A 248 -25.52 10.43 6.68
C ASN A 248 -24.39 10.66 7.71
N ASP A 249 -23.96 9.62 8.41
CA ASP A 249 -22.92 9.72 9.43
C ASP A 249 -21.52 9.75 8.81
N ASP A 250 -21.31 9.01 7.72
CA ASP A 250 -20.09 9.11 6.91
C ASP A 250 -19.90 10.52 6.34
N VAL A 251 -20.97 11.12 5.81
CA VAL A 251 -20.92 12.48 5.25
C VAL A 251 -20.67 13.53 6.34
N LYS A 252 -21.20 13.34 7.56
CA LYS A 252 -20.87 14.20 8.71
C LYS A 252 -19.38 14.08 9.04
N SER A 253 -18.87 12.85 9.14
CA SER A 253 -17.45 12.59 9.37
C SER A 253 -16.57 13.24 8.30
N PHE A 254 -16.90 13.07 7.03
CA PHE A 254 -16.19 13.69 5.90
C PHE A 254 -16.17 15.22 5.98
N LYS A 255 -17.30 15.86 6.29
CA LYS A 255 -17.39 17.31 6.45
C LYS A 255 -16.49 17.82 7.58
N SER A 256 -16.51 17.16 8.74
CA SER A 256 -15.66 17.51 9.88
C SER A 256 -14.16 17.41 9.53
N LEU A 257 -13.75 16.35 8.83
CA LEU A 257 -12.38 16.16 8.37
C LEU A 257 -11.96 17.22 7.32
N LYS A 258 -12.88 17.56 6.41
CA LYS A 258 -12.67 18.62 5.43
C LYS A 258 -12.47 19.98 6.08
N GLU A 259 -13.26 20.31 7.10
CA GLU A 259 -13.14 21.57 7.83
C GLU A 259 -11.77 21.69 8.51
N ILE A 260 -11.27 20.61 9.12
CA ILE A 260 -9.91 20.57 9.69
C ILE A 260 -8.88 20.86 8.59
N ARG A 261 -8.97 20.15 7.45
CA ARG A 261 -8.07 20.37 6.31
C ARG A 261 -8.12 21.81 5.82
N ASP A 262 -9.30 22.38 5.63
CA ASP A 262 -9.45 23.75 5.13
C ASP A 262 -8.88 24.77 6.13
N ASN A 263 -9.13 24.57 7.43
CA ASN A 263 -8.57 25.43 8.47
C ASN A 263 -7.04 25.37 8.50
N MET A 264 -6.42 24.22 8.23
CA MET A 264 -4.95 24.12 8.15
C MET A 264 -4.36 25.01 7.05
N PHE A 265 -5.02 25.11 5.89
CA PHE A 265 -4.53 25.94 4.77
C PHE A 265 -4.91 27.41 4.88
N HIS A 266 -6.00 27.74 5.59
CA HIS A 266 -6.53 29.09 5.66
C HIS A 266 -6.25 29.81 6.99
N LYS A 267 -5.95 29.05 8.06
CA LYS A 267 -5.80 29.54 9.44
C LYS A 267 -4.74 28.72 10.17
N PHE A 268 -3.48 28.92 9.79
CA PHE A 268 -2.31 28.22 10.34
C PHE A 268 -2.26 28.21 11.88
N ASP A 269 -2.83 29.22 12.55
CA ASP A 269 -2.85 29.33 14.02
C ASP A 269 -3.91 28.43 14.71
N SER A 270 -4.71 27.68 13.94
CA SER A 270 -5.82 26.86 14.45
C SER A 270 -5.68 25.37 14.14
N ILE A 271 -4.46 24.91 13.88
CA ILE A 271 -4.17 23.48 13.70
C ILE A 271 -4.39 22.76 15.04
N PRO A 272 -5.26 21.74 15.11
CA PRO A 272 -5.46 20.97 16.34
C PRO A 272 -4.15 20.32 16.81
N ASN A 273 -3.97 20.23 18.13
CA ASN A 273 -2.81 19.54 18.73
C ASN A 273 -2.72 18.06 18.31
N HIS A 274 -3.86 17.44 17.97
CA HIS A 274 -3.93 16.09 17.43
C HIS A 274 -4.75 16.10 16.15
N LEU A 275 -4.10 15.75 15.03
CA LEU A 275 -4.79 15.55 13.76
C LEU A 275 -5.46 14.17 13.74
N PRO A 276 -6.71 14.06 13.28
CA PRO A 276 -7.46 12.80 13.30
C PRO A 276 -7.07 11.92 12.10
N VAL A 277 -5.81 11.51 12.04
CA VAL A 277 -5.24 10.71 10.93
C VAL A 277 -6.01 9.40 10.77
N GLU A 278 -6.24 8.71 11.87
CA GLU A 278 -6.90 7.41 11.94
C GLU A 278 -8.34 7.50 11.42
N ASN A 279 -9.04 8.61 11.69
CA ASN A 279 -10.40 8.83 11.19
C ASN A 279 -10.43 8.96 9.66
N VAL A 280 -9.46 9.68 9.08
CA VAL A 280 -9.36 9.81 7.61
C VAL A 280 -9.01 8.46 6.99
N GLN A 281 -8.05 7.74 7.58
CA GLN A 281 -7.65 6.41 7.12
C GLN A 281 -8.82 5.42 7.18
N ALA A 282 -9.55 5.37 8.30
CA ALA A 282 -10.70 4.49 8.49
C ALA A 282 -11.80 4.79 7.45
N LEU A 283 -12.12 6.06 7.23
CA LEU A 283 -13.11 6.47 6.23
C LEU A 283 -12.66 6.07 4.82
N PHE A 284 -11.40 6.30 4.47
CA PHE A 284 -10.90 5.91 3.16
C PHE A 284 -10.87 4.39 2.97
N ILE A 285 -10.40 3.63 3.97
CA ILE A 285 -10.38 2.16 3.96
C ILE A 285 -11.79 1.59 3.77
N LYS A 286 -12.78 2.11 4.50
CA LYS A 286 -14.19 1.71 4.35
C LYS A 286 -14.65 1.85 2.91
N PHE A 287 -14.53 3.06 2.35
CA PHE A 287 -15.04 3.33 1.00
C PHE A 287 -14.24 2.67 -0.11
N LEU A 288 -12.93 2.48 0.06
CA LEU A 288 -12.13 1.68 -0.85
C LEU A 288 -12.60 0.22 -0.84
N LYS A 289 -12.80 -0.39 0.33
CA LYS A 289 -13.29 -1.77 0.45
C LYS A 289 -14.66 -1.94 -0.23
N LEU A 290 -15.62 -1.07 0.09
CA LEU A 290 -16.96 -1.09 -0.50
C LEU A 290 -16.94 -0.90 -2.02
N HIS A 291 -16.09 0.01 -2.51
CA HIS A 291 -15.93 0.24 -3.95
C HIS A 291 -15.42 -1.01 -4.68
N LEU A 292 -14.39 -1.67 -4.15
CA LEU A 292 -13.84 -2.89 -4.75
C LEU A 292 -14.87 -4.03 -4.75
N GLN A 293 -15.61 -4.20 -3.64
CA GLN A 293 -16.68 -5.18 -3.52
C GLN A 293 -17.83 -4.91 -4.50
N GLY A 294 -18.19 -3.64 -4.69
CA GLY A 294 -19.19 -3.21 -5.67
C GLY A 294 -18.78 -3.53 -7.10
N ILE A 295 -17.52 -3.25 -7.48
CA ILE A 295 -17.01 -3.56 -8.82
C ILE A 295 -17.01 -5.06 -9.09
N THR A 296 -16.61 -5.88 -8.11
CA THR A 296 -16.61 -7.34 -8.27
C THR A 296 -18.01 -7.93 -8.43
N THR A 297 -19.04 -7.26 -7.93
CA THR A 297 -20.44 -7.73 -8.00
C THR A 297 -21.12 -7.32 -9.31
N GLU A 298 -20.75 -6.18 -9.91
CA GLU A 298 -21.27 -5.75 -11.23
C GLU A 298 -20.58 -6.47 -12.42
N GLY A 299 -19.44 -7.13 -12.19
CA GLY A 299 -18.65 -7.84 -13.21
C GLY A 299 -18.88 -9.35 -13.30
N ALA A 300 -19.79 -9.92 -12.50
CA ALA A 300 -20.19 -11.33 -12.49
C ALA A 300 -21.60 -11.50 -13.07
#